data_AF-I8UEL4-F1
#
_entry.id   AF-I8UEL4-F1
#
_cell.length_a   1.000
_cell.length_b   1.000
_cell.length_c   1.000
_cell.angle_alpha   90.00
_cell.angle_beta   90.00
_cell.angle_gamma   90.00
#
_symmetry.space_group_name_H-M   'P 1'
#
loop_
_entity.id
_entity.type
_entity.pdbx_description
1 polymer ?
#
loop_
_entity_poly.entity_id
_entity_poly.type
_entity_poly.pdbx_seq_one_letter_code
_entity_poly.pdbx_strand_id
1 'polypeptide(L)'
;MLEKYSQLTPGAFFILERDKVGDYRLPSASESIYRITGYSAKTLKRKPHLFFVNVHPDDILQLQQQIQLSGRELQQLYVKCRFLHAAGHWVWLSIKAAPQYLNSGVRWCGFTYVVNPQA
;
A
#
# COMPACT_ATOMS: atom_id res chain seq x y z
N MET A 1 10.15 -1.53 -15.01
CA MET A 1 10.96 -2.23 -13.99
C MET A 1 10.10 -3.01 -12.99
N LEU A 2 9.05 -2.40 -12.41
CA LEU A 2 8.18 -3.05 -11.40
C LEU A 2 7.43 -4.31 -11.90
N GLU A 3 6.93 -4.29 -13.15
CA GLU A 3 6.18 -5.41 -13.74
C GLU A 3 6.99 -6.71 -13.85
N LYS A 4 8.24 -6.62 -14.33
CA LYS A 4 9.12 -7.76 -14.65
C LYS A 4 9.32 -8.71 -13.47
N TYR A 5 9.40 -8.19 -12.25
CA TYR A 5 9.61 -8.98 -11.03
C TYR A 5 8.32 -9.26 -10.25
N SER A 6 7.24 -8.51 -10.52
CA SER A 6 5.96 -8.73 -9.83
C SER A 6 5.29 -10.06 -10.20
N GLN A 7 5.61 -10.63 -11.36
CA GLN A 7 5.10 -11.94 -11.77
C GLN A 7 5.85 -13.10 -11.10
N LEU A 8 7.05 -12.84 -10.58
CA LEU A 8 7.91 -13.84 -9.92
C LEU A 8 7.77 -13.82 -8.40
N THR A 9 6.90 -12.97 -7.85
CA THR A 9 6.71 -12.81 -6.40
C THR A 9 5.23 -12.95 -6.05
N PRO A 10 4.89 -13.43 -4.84
CA PRO A 10 3.51 -13.56 -4.38
C PRO A 10 2.89 -12.21 -3.97
N GLY A 11 3.48 -11.09 -4.40
CA GLY A 11 3.09 -9.76 -4.00
C GLY A 11 3.03 -8.77 -5.16
N ALA A 12 2.82 -7.51 -4.80
CA ALA A 12 2.70 -6.41 -5.72
C ALA A 12 3.61 -5.26 -5.29
N PHE A 13 4.29 -4.66 -6.26
CA PHE A 13 5.05 -3.46 -6.04
C PHE A 13 4.17 -2.23 -6.24
N PHE A 14 4.43 -1.18 -5.46
CA PHE A 14 3.71 0.08 -5.58
C PHE A 14 4.62 1.28 -5.30
N ILE A 15 4.18 2.43 -5.80
CA ILE A 15 4.69 3.74 -5.41
C ILE A 15 3.50 4.51 -4.86
N LEU A 16 3.59 4.90 -3.59
CA LEU A 16 2.65 5.80 -2.94
C LEU A 16 3.34 7.15 -2.74
N GLU A 17 2.61 8.23 -2.96
CA GLU A 17 3.06 9.57 -2.64
C GLU A 17 2.05 10.25 -1.74
N ARG A 18 2.55 11.04 -0.80
CA ARG A 18 1.75 11.99 -0.03
C ARG A 18 2.33 13.37 -0.24
N ASP A 19 1.53 14.31 -0.71
CA ASP A 19 1.98 15.69 -0.88
C ASP A 19 1.99 16.47 0.46
N LYS A 20 2.40 17.73 0.41
CA LYS A 20 2.52 18.59 1.60
C LYS A 20 1.18 18.91 2.28
N VAL A 21 0.05 18.82 1.57
CA VAL A 21 -1.28 19.07 2.14
C VAL A 21 -1.89 17.78 2.69
N GLY A 22 -1.27 16.63 2.44
CA GLY A 22 -1.65 15.34 2.99
C GLY A 22 -2.38 14.43 2.01
N ASP A 23 -2.55 14.85 0.75
CA ASP A 23 -3.25 14.08 -0.27
C ASP A 23 -2.39 12.92 -0.77
N TYR A 24 -3.02 11.75 -0.88
CA TYR A 24 -2.38 10.53 -1.35
C TYR A 24 -2.58 10.33 -2.86
N ARG A 25 -1.50 9.93 -3.53
CA ARG A 25 -1.49 9.50 -4.93
C ARG A 25 -0.80 8.15 -5.04
N LEU A 26 -1.26 7.35 -6.00
CA LEU A 26 -0.63 6.07 -6.33
C LEU A 26 -0.03 6.14 -7.75
N PRO A 27 1.12 6.81 -7.96
CA PRO A 27 1.72 6.96 -9.28
C PRO A 27 1.83 5.66 -10.09
N SER A 28 2.14 4.56 -9.39
CA SER A 28 2.33 3.25 -10.00
C SER A 28 1.97 2.13 -9.03
N ALA A 29 1.41 1.05 -9.57
CA ALA A 29 1.31 -0.25 -8.93
C ALA A 29 1.48 -1.34 -10.01
N SER A 30 2.10 -2.46 -9.69
CA SER A 30 2.17 -3.61 -10.61
C SER A 30 0.79 -4.26 -10.76
N GLU A 31 0.49 -4.84 -11.93
CA GLU A 31 -0.81 -5.48 -12.17
C GLU A 31 -1.09 -6.67 -11.24
N SER A 32 -0.05 -7.30 -10.67
CA SER A 32 -0.18 -8.31 -9.61
C SER A 32 -0.99 -7.87 -8.39
N ILE A 33 -1.21 -6.57 -8.17
CA ILE A 33 -2.06 -6.04 -7.08
C ILE A 33 -3.51 -6.52 -7.18
N TYR A 34 -3.97 -6.86 -8.39
CA TYR A 34 -5.31 -7.40 -8.61
C TYR A 34 -5.52 -8.73 -7.89
N ARG A 35 -4.51 -9.61 -7.86
CA ARG A 35 -4.61 -10.91 -7.17
C ARG A 35 -4.72 -10.77 -5.65
N ILE A 36 -4.25 -9.65 -5.11
CA ILE A 36 -4.16 -9.39 -3.66
C ILE A 36 -5.38 -8.65 -3.16
N THR A 37 -5.90 -7.71 -3.95
CA THR A 37 -6.93 -6.76 -3.52
C THR A 37 -8.26 -6.93 -4.26
N GLY A 38 -8.25 -7.58 -5.42
CA GLY A 38 -9.39 -7.64 -6.35
C GLY A 38 -9.61 -6.35 -7.14
N TYR A 39 -8.80 -5.32 -6.92
CA TYR A 39 -8.84 -4.06 -7.66
C TYR A 39 -7.66 -3.96 -8.63
N SER A 40 -7.94 -3.53 -9.87
CA SER A 40 -6.87 -3.30 -10.84
C SER A 40 -5.99 -2.11 -10.45
N ALA A 41 -4.72 -2.11 -10.87
CA ALA A 41 -3.80 -1.00 -10.64
C ALA A 41 -4.37 0.33 -11.17
N LYS A 42 -5.02 0.29 -12.34
CA LYS A 42 -5.74 1.44 -12.93
C LYS A 42 -6.83 2.00 -12.00
N THR A 43 -7.61 1.13 -11.36
CA THR A 43 -8.67 1.55 -10.43
C THR A 43 -8.10 2.20 -9.18
N LEU A 44 -7.09 1.58 -8.56
CA LEU A 44 -6.43 2.14 -7.38
C LEU A 44 -5.68 3.43 -7.69
N LYS A 45 -5.06 3.56 -8.87
CA LYS A 45 -4.42 4.80 -9.33
C LYS A 45 -5.41 5.96 -9.49
N ARG A 46 -6.60 5.69 -10.04
CA ARG A 46 -7.66 6.69 -10.22
C ARG A 46 -8.32 7.07 -8.89
N LYS A 47 -8.39 6.14 -7.93
CA LYS A 47 -9.04 6.32 -6.63
C LYS A 47 -8.14 5.79 -5.50
N PRO A 48 -7.04 6.49 -5.17
CA PRO A 48 -6.07 6.01 -4.18
C PRO A 48 -6.66 5.87 -2.77
N HIS A 49 -7.68 6.67 -2.44
CA HIS A 49 -8.44 6.55 -1.20
C HIS A 49 -9.12 5.18 -1.01
N LEU A 50 -9.42 4.45 -2.10
CA LEU A 50 -10.04 3.13 -2.00
C LEU A 50 -9.18 2.17 -1.18
N PHE A 51 -7.85 2.32 -1.22
CA PHE A 51 -7.00 1.46 -0.40
C PHE A 51 -7.33 1.64 1.09
N PHE A 52 -7.32 2.88 1.58
CA PHE A 52 -7.56 3.20 2.98
C PHE A 52 -9.00 2.90 3.43
N VAL A 53 -9.99 3.14 2.56
CA VAL A 53 -11.41 2.85 2.86
C VAL A 53 -11.69 1.36 3.01
N ASN A 54 -10.91 0.51 2.32
CA ASN A 54 -11.05 -0.95 2.41
C ASN A 54 -10.16 -1.58 3.49
N VAL A 55 -9.39 -0.80 4.25
CA VAL A 55 -8.68 -1.33 5.43
C VAL A 55 -9.70 -1.52 6.55
N HIS A 56 -9.57 -2.62 7.29
CA HIS A 56 -10.48 -2.93 8.40
C HIS A 56 -10.52 -1.80 9.43
N PRO A 57 -11.69 -1.45 9.99
CA PRO A 57 -11.83 -0.32 10.92
C PRO A 57 -10.88 -0.35 12.13
N ASP A 58 -10.61 -1.52 12.70
CA ASP A 58 -9.65 -1.62 13.82
C ASP A 58 -8.19 -1.34 13.42
N ASP A 59 -7.85 -1.51 12.14
CA ASP A 59 -6.46 -1.49 11.67
C ASP A 59 -6.08 -0.12 11.05
N ILE A 60 -7.07 0.69 10.64
CA ILE A 60 -6.82 1.94 9.89
C ILE A 60 -6.03 2.97 10.70
N LEU A 61 -6.31 3.11 11.99
CA LEU A 61 -5.61 4.08 12.85
C LEU A 61 -4.13 3.72 12.97
N GLN A 62 -3.83 2.45 13.22
CA GLN A 62 -2.44 1.97 13.28
C GLN A 62 -1.73 2.14 11.94
N LEU A 63 -2.38 1.81 10.83
CA LEU A 63 -1.82 2.00 9.49
C LEU A 63 -1.44 3.47 9.23
N GLN A 64 -2.35 4.40 9.53
CA GLN A 64 -2.12 5.83 9.33
C GLN A 64 -0.96 6.35 10.19
N GLN A 65 -0.90 5.94 11.46
CA GLN A 65 0.19 6.30 12.37
C GLN A 65 1.54 5.80 11.85
N GLN A 66 1.62 4.54 11.39
CA GLN A 66 2.87 3.98 10.84
C GLN A 66 3.31 4.69 9.55
N ILE A 67 2.37 5.01 8.64
CA ILE A 67 2.68 5.80 7.44
C ILE A 67 3.14 7.22 7.83
N GLN A 68 2.51 7.84 8.82
CA GLN A 68 2.90 9.16 9.30
C GLN A 68 4.31 9.16 9.89
N LEU A 69 4.61 8.22 10.78
CA LEU A 69 5.92 8.04 11.39
C LEU A 69 7.00 7.78 10.32
N SER A 70 6.76 6.81 9.43
CA SER A 70 7.64 6.48 8.32
C SER A 70 7.95 7.70 7.46
N GLY A 71 6.94 8.50 7.12
CA GLY A 71 7.15 9.68 6.28
C GLY A 71 7.87 10.82 6.98
N ARG A 72 7.65 11.01 8.29
CA ARG A 72 8.27 12.08 9.07
C ARG A 72 9.73 11.76 9.41
N GLU A 73 9.99 10.53 9.82
CA GLU A 73 11.29 10.10 10.33
C GLU A 73 12.15 9.40 9.26
N LEU A 74 11.62 9.26 8.03
CA LEU A 74 12.21 8.45 6.96
C LEU A 74 12.52 7.00 7.38
N GLN A 75 11.78 6.48 8.34
CA GLN A 75 11.90 5.08 8.76
C GLN A 75 11.17 4.16 7.79
N GLN A 76 11.72 2.96 7.61
CA GLN A 76 11.08 1.94 6.78
C GLN A 76 9.66 1.64 7.30
N LEU A 77 8.68 1.75 6.41
CA LEU A 77 7.31 1.34 6.73
C LEU A 77 7.26 -0.18 6.78
N TYR A 78 6.78 -0.71 7.90
CA TYR A 78 6.39 -2.11 8.02
C TYR A 78 5.12 -2.23 8.85
N VAL A 79 4.04 -2.70 8.21
CA VAL A 79 2.74 -2.82 8.87
C VAL A 79 1.95 -3.98 8.28
N LYS A 80 1.18 -4.67 9.13
CA LYS A 80 0.20 -5.65 8.72
C LYS A 80 -1.20 -5.07 8.95
N CYS A 81 -2.13 -5.31 8.04
CA CYS A 81 -3.53 -4.91 8.21
C CYS A 81 -4.46 -5.85 7.45
N ARG A 82 -5.72 -5.92 7.87
CA ARG A 82 -6.79 -6.56 7.12
C ARG A 82 -7.30 -5.60 6.04
N PHE A 83 -7.45 -6.13 4.84
CA PHE A 83 -7.97 -5.43 3.67
C PHE A 83 -9.21 -6.15 3.14
N LEU A 84 -10.26 -5.41 2.82
CA LEU A 84 -11.48 -5.92 2.22
C LEU A 84 -11.24 -6.18 0.73
N HIS A 85 -11.09 -7.44 0.37
CA HIS A 85 -10.96 -7.84 -1.03
C HIS A 85 -12.23 -7.45 -1.79
N ALA A 86 -12.11 -7.12 -3.08
CA ALA A 86 -13.26 -6.78 -3.93
C ALA A 86 -14.32 -7.91 -4.05
N ALA A 87 -13.99 -9.12 -3.61
CA ALA A 87 -14.89 -10.27 -3.55
C ALA A 87 -15.62 -10.40 -2.19
N GLY A 88 -15.49 -9.42 -1.29
CA GLY A 88 -16.24 -9.33 -0.05
C GLY A 88 -15.66 -10.08 1.16
N HIS A 89 -14.44 -10.62 1.06
CA HIS A 89 -13.76 -11.27 2.18
C HIS A 89 -12.53 -10.48 2.64
N TRP A 90 -12.11 -10.69 3.88
CA TRP A 90 -10.91 -10.06 4.44
C TRP A 90 -9.65 -10.84 4.09
N VAL A 91 -8.60 -10.13 3.71
CA VAL A 91 -7.24 -10.67 3.53
C VAL A 91 -6.26 -9.93 4.42
N TRP A 92 -5.30 -10.64 5.00
CA TRP A 92 -4.21 -10.02 5.76
C TRP A 92 -3.09 -9.61 4.81
N LEU A 93 -2.80 -8.32 4.76
CA LEU A 93 -1.72 -7.76 3.96
C LEU A 93 -0.54 -7.38 4.85
N SER A 94 0.65 -7.76 4.41
CA SER A 94 1.90 -7.17 4.88
C SER A 94 2.32 -6.08 3.90
N ILE A 95 2.67 -4.90 4.41
CA ILE A 95 3.08 -3.74 3.63
C ILE A 95 4.48 -3.34 4.08
N LYS A 96 5.42 -3.32 3.14
CA LYS A 96 6.80 -2.86 3.34
C LYS A 96 7.11 -1.75 2.36
N ALA A 97 7.63 -0.62 2.83
CA ALA A 97 8.04 0.43 1.91
C ALA A 97 9.19 1.30 2.45
N ALA A 98 10.08 1.71 1.55
CA ALA A 98 11.12 2.67 1.85
C ALA A 98 10.62 4.09 1.56
N PRO A 99 10.61 5.00 2.54
CA PRO A 99 10.27 6.40 2.31
C PRO A 99 11.43 7.16 1.66
N GLN A 100 11.11 8.19 0.91
CA GLN A 100 12.04 9.15 0.33
C GLN A 100 11.38 10.54 0.36
N TYR A 101 12.09 11.54 0.87
CA TYR A 101 11.64 12.92 0.76
C TYR A 101 11.73 13.41 -0.70
N LEU A 102 10.70 14.12 -1.11
CA LEU A 102 10.63 14.86 -2.37
C LEU A 102 10.35 16.33 -2.05
N ASN A 103 10.69 17.23 -2.98
CA ASN A 103 10.30 18.64 -2.83
C ASN A 103 8.78 18.84 -2.73
N SER A 104 8.00 17.91 -3.28
CA SER A 104 6.53 17.89 -3.29
C SER A 104 5.91 17.17 -2.09
N GLY A 105 6.67 16.45 -1.26
CA GLY A 105 6.13 15.63 -0.16
C GLY A 105 6.99 14.40 0.14
N VAL A 106 6.36 13.24 0.33
CA VAL A 106 7.04 11.97 0.60
C VAL A 106 6.60 10.92 -0.41
N ARG A 107 7.55 10.12 -0.89
CA ARG A 107 7.32 8.93 -1.71
C ARG A 107 7.67 7.68 -0.93
N TRP A 108 6.84 6.65 -1.04
CA TRP A 108 7.12 5.31 -0.56
C TRP A 108 7.21 4.37 -1.74
N CYS A 109 8.38 3.76 -1.94
CA CYS A 109 8.57 2.67 -2.88
C CYS A 109 8.43 1.36 -2.11
N GLY A 110 7.38 0.59 -2.40
CA GLY A 110 6.96 -0.51 -1.55
C GLY A 110 6.56 -1.79 -2.26
N PHE A 111 6.34 -2.80 -1.44
CA PHE A 111 5.90 -4.14 -1.80
C PHE A 111 4.85 -4.59 -0.78
N THR A 112 3.78 -5.19 -1.27
CA THR A 112 2.73 -5.78 -0.44
C THR A 112 2.42 -7.20 -0.86
N TYR A 113 2.10 -8.06 0.10
CA TYR A 113 1.80 -9.47 -0.13
C TYR A 113 0.84 -9.98 0.94
N VAL A 114 0.09 -11.03 0.60
CA VAL A 114 -0.81 -11.70 1.53
C VAL A 114 0.00 -12.47 2.58
N VAL A 115 -0.39 -12.37 3.84
CA VAL A 115 0.19 -13.13 4.96
C VAL A 115 -0.90 -13.86 5.73
N ASN A 116 -0.52 -14.89 6.47
CA ASN A 116 -1.42 -15.53 7.41
C ASN A 116 -1.45 -14.75 8.73
N PRO A 117 -2.60 -14.67 9.41
CA PRO A 117 -2.74 -13.96 10.69
C PRO A 117 -1.89 -14.53 11.84
N GLN A 118 -1.38 -15.76 11.72
CA GLN A 118 -0.73 -16.50 12.80
C GLN A 118 0.82 -16.55 12.71
N ALA A 119 1.45 -15.55 12.10
CA ALA A 119 2.91 -15.47 11.97
C ALA A 119 3.51 -14.27 12.69
#